data_AF-A0A310SEW6-F1
#
_entry.id   AF-A0A310SEW6-F1
#
_cell.length_a   1.000
_cell.length_b   1.000
_cell.length_c   1.000
_cell.angle_alpha   90.00
_cell.angle_beta   90.00
_cell.angle_gamma   90.00
#
_symmetry.space_group_name_H-M   'P 1'
#
loop_
_entity.id
_entity.type
_entity.pdbx_description
1 polymer ?
#
loop_
_entity_poly.entity_id
_entity_poly.type
_entity_poly.pdbx_seq_one_letter_code
_entity_poly.pdbx_strand_id
1 'polypeptide(L)'
;MIAADRIVRLLLVVLSTTLLGVGSRSEISSRDCAHSAERSATSSSSSSGTNASISTANGSVAATTVLEEFENRLSRLERRLRAVEQPVWQMSSAEEDDWEICAEGPCRCQPETKSVSCWRQDLLDVPAAQLVPRDVLKLDLGGNRLTALHRDTFLDMTRLNHLDLSDNSIEHLPLNLFFSLHAVTRIRLSKNMLRELHRSQFFSTRNLRILDASTNRLRTLPETLFLSTTSLILLDLSCNRIASFMPGTFRGLSGLEELLLGKNRLSNLPVDLFADLKSLNYLGLEENRLKELPNQLFRAQASLRELNARSNQLTEISAELLTPLKRLRSLEMSNNEIARIDPSAFRGLVALEELQLGHNRIRNLTPGLFSSSGKLARLVLYANGIESLSRGAFHGLSNLTSLFLHSNHLRIMHPELFQDTPNLRKLQLESNYLSSMPPRILDAVQSIEQLRLARNPWHCDCAASYLAMWLQRMYLARVNGTNSTEDLGVWEFGAGAVCRGPGILGGKLLLRLTFHELCEGQWASMRGLVPRLPVDLVAGIGGDDASGGASGGVGGGAGGGGRKATWTTDNPGLA
;
A
#
# COMPACT_ATOMS: atom_id res chain seq x y z
N MET A 1 -33.17 -43.81 -18.12
CA MET A 1 -32.27 -42.62 -18.11
C MET A 1 -32.40 -41.72 -19.34
N ILE A 2 -32.84 -42.19 -20.51
CA ILE A 2 -32.99 -41.37 -21.73
C ILE A 2 -34.25 -40.47 -21.73
N ALA A 3 -35.27 -40.78 -20.90
CA ALA A 3 -36.52 -40.00 -20.84
C ALA A 3 -36.43 -38.71 -19.98
N ALA A 4 -35.51 -38.66 -19.00
CA ALA A 4 -35.29 -37.46 -18.18
C ALA A 4 -34.52 -36.35 -18.93
N ASP A 5 -33.74 -36.74 -19.94
CA ASP A 5 -32.88 -35.86 -20.76
C ASP A 5 -33.69 -34.97 -21.72
N ARG A 6 -34.86 -35.44 -22.19
CA ARG A 6 -35.74 -34.64 -23.07
C ARG A 6 -36.58 -33.61 -22.32
N ILE A 7 -36.94 -33.87 -21.06
CA ILE A 7 -37.76 -32.95 -20.26
C ILE A 7 -36.93 -31.73 -19.81
N VAL A 8 -35.67 -31.95 -19.45
CA VAL A 8 -34.74 -30.85 -19.08
C VAL A 8 -34.41 -29.97 -20.30
N ARG A 9 -34.20 -30.56 -21.49
CA ARG A 9 -34.00 -29.82 -22.73
C ARG A 9 -35.23 -29.00 -23.17
N LEU A 10 -36.45 -29.49 -22.94
CA LEU A 10 -37.67 -28.73 -23.27
C LEU A 10 -37.88 -27.53 -22.33
N LEU A 11 -37.52 -27.64 -21.06
CA LEU A 11 -37.57 -26.54 -20.08
C LEU A 11 -36.51 -25.45 -20.35
N LEU A 12 -35.34 -25.82 -20.88
CA LEU A 12 -34.24 -24.89 -21.19
C LEU A 12 -34.50 -23.98 -22.40
N VAL A 13 -35.27 -24.44 -23.40
CA VAL A 13 -35.61 -23.64 -24.58
C VAL A 13 -36.69 -22.59 -24.26
N VAL A 14 -37.59 -22.89 -23.32
CA VAL A 14 -38.66 -21.96 -22.91
C VAL A 14 -38.12 -20.81 -22.03
N LEU A 15 -37.03 -21.02 -21.28
CA LEU A 15 -36.42 -19.98 -20.44
C LEU A 15 -35.44 -19.05 -21.18
N SER A 16 -34.93 -19.47 -22.34
CA SER A 16 -33.95 -18.67 -23.11
C SER A 16 -34.58 -17.58 -23.99
N THR A 17 -35.91 -17.53 -24.12
CA THR A 17 -36.62 -16.61 -25.01
C THR A 17 -37.19 -15.36 -24.33
N THR A 18 -37.03 -15.19 -23.01
CA THR A 18 -37.66 -14.07 -22.27
C THR A 18 -36.71 -13.02 -21.68
N LEU A 19 -35.40 -13.08 -21.95
CA LEU A 19 -34.43 -12.11 -21.40
C LEU A 19 -33.48 -11.56 -22.48
N LEU A 20 -34.04 -10.76 -23.39
CA LEU A 20 -33.28 -9.74 -24.12
C LEU A 20 -33.52 -8.39 -23.45
N GLY A 21 -32.48 -7.87 -22.82
CA GLY A 21 -32.35 -6.44 -22.54
C GLY A 21 -32.13 -6.07 -21.09
N VAL A 22 -30.87 -6.04 -20.64
CA VAL A 22 -30.32 -4.94 -19.81
C VAL A 22 -28.84 -4.78 -20.16
N GLY A 23 -28.45 -3.55 -20.45
CA GLY A 23 -27.17 -3.18 -21.02
C GLY A 23 -25.95 -3.40 -20.13
N SER A 24 -24.83 -3.60 -20.81
CA SER A 24 -23.47 -3.61 -20.28
C SER A 24 -23.15 -2.30 -19.55
N ARG A 25 -23.01 -2.35 -18.23
CA ARG A 25 -22.25 -1.35 -17.47
C ARG A 25 -20.80 -1.80 -17.41
N SER A 26 -19.93 -0.99 -18.02
CA SER A 26 -18.48 -1.09 -17.94
C SER A 26 -18.02 -1.11 -16.48
N GLU A 27 -17.54 -2.27 -16.02
CA GLU A 27 -16.70 -2.33 -14.82
C GLU A 27 -15.41 -1.56 -15.13
N ILE A 28 -15.17 -0.50 -14.37
CA ILE A 28 -13.93 0.27 -14.39
C ILE A 28 -12.81 -0.69 -13.98
N SER A 29 -12.03 -1.10 -14.98
CA SER A 29 -10.81 -1.88 -14.84
C SER A 29 -9.83 -1.11 -13.95
N SER A 30 -9.50 -1.69 -12.78
CA SER A 30 -8.30 -1.34 -12.04
C SER A 30 -7.10 -1.84 -12.83
N ARG A 31 -6.32 -0.92 -13.39
CA ARG A 31 -5.24 -1.20 -14.34
C ARG A 31 -4.02 -1.93 -13.77
N ASP A 32 -3.96 -2.27 -12.48
CA ASP A 32 -2.71 -2.70 -11.84
C ASP A 32 -2.68 -4.15 -11.32
N CYS A 33 -3.61 -5.04 -11.72
CA CYS A 33 -3.49 -6.49 -11.43
C CYS A 33 -2.84 -7.28 -12.58
N ALA A 34 -2.31 -6.60 -13.60
CA ALA A 34 -1.43 -7.17 -14.60
C ALA A 34 -0.22 -6.25 -14.76
N HIS A 35 0.98 -6.82 -14.60
CA HIS A 35 2.33 -6.21 -14.70
C HIS A 35 3.01 -5.80 -13.38
N SER A 36 3.88 -6.69 -12.91
CA SER A 36 5.16 -6.31 -12.31
C SER A 36 6.19 -6.22 -13.44
N ALA A 37 6.35 -5.03 -14.04
CA ALA A 37 7.58 -4.51 -14.67
C ALA A 37 7.27 -3.17 -15.38
N GLU A 38 8.13 -2.19 -15.13
CA GLU A 38 8.28 -0.88 -15.78
C GLU A 38 7.51 0.35 -15.24
N ARG A 39 8.26 1.45 -15.27
CA ARG A 39 8.04 2.73 -14.60
C ARG A 39 7.28 3.73 -15.49
N SER A 40 6.69 4.70 -14.81
CA SER A 40 6.50 6.12 -15.16
C SER A 40 5.20 6.59 -15.84
N ALA A 41 4.50 7.43 -15.06
CA ALA A 41 4.03 8.79 -15.37
C ALA A 41 2.65 9.06 -16.00
N THR A 42 1.89 9.85 -15.22
CA THR A 42 1.10 11.05 -15.55
C THR A 42 -0.40 11.01 -15.92
N SER A 43 -1.15 11.63 -15.00
CA SER A 43 -2.12 12.74 -15.19
C SER A 43 -3.64 12.46 -15.31
N SER A 44 -4.32 12.90 -14.24
CA SER A 44 -5.55 13.73 -14.15
C SER A 44 -6.71 13.55 -15.15
N SER A 45 -7.93 13.38 -14.63
CA SER A 45 -8.87 14.50 -14.43
C SER A 45 -10.23 14.04 -13.90
N SER A 46 -10.88 14.97 -13.20
CA SER A 46 -12.13 14.94 -12.47
C SER A 46 -13.38 15.03 -13.33
N SER A 47 -14.48 14.40 -12.91
CA SER A 47 -15.82 14.95 -13.13
C SER A 47 -16.84 14.48 -12.08
N SER A 48 -17.44 15.47 -11.43
CA SER A 48 -18.59 15.46 -10.54
C SER A 48 -19.88 14.95 -11.20
N GLY A 49 -20.70 14.22 -10.44
CA GLY A 49 -22.06 13.85 -10.83
C GLY A 49 -22.93 13.54 -9.62
N THR A 50 -23.72 14.52 -9.20
CA THR A 50 -24.81 14.42 -8.23
C THR A 50 -25.87 13.40 -8.68
N ASN A 51 -26.44 12.63 -7.75
CA ASN A 51 -27.88 12.32 -7.79
C ASN A 51 -28.43 11.85 -6.44
N ALA A 52 -29.55 12.47 -6.08
CA ALA A 52 -30.31 12.26 -4.88
C ALA A 52 -31.20 11.00 -4.96
N SER A 53 -31.53 10.53 -3.76
CA SER A 53 -32.52 9.53 -3.32
C SER A 53 -33.72 9.24 -4.23
N ILE A 54 -34.15 7.97 -4.27
CA ILE A 54 -35.55 7.55 -4.09
C ILE A 54 -35.56 6.21 -3.32
N SER A 55 -36.27 6.22 -2.20
CA SER A 55 -36.63 5.07 -1.36
C SER A 55 -38.00 4.53 -1.77
N THR A 56 -38.13 3.23 -2.05
CA THR A 56 -39.41 2.51 -1.92
C THR A 56 -39.23 0.99 -1.87
N ALA A 57 -40.01 0.39 -0.96
CA ALA A 57 -40.57 -0.97 -0.97
C ALA A 57 -39.71 -2.16 -0.50
N ASN A 58 -39.65 -2.32 0.84
CA ASN A 58 -39.47 -3.59 1.53
C ASN A 58 -40.68 -4.50 1.31
N GLY A 59 -40.62 -5.40 0.32
CA GLY A 59 -41.66 -6.42 0.09
C GLY A 59 -41.28 -7.55 -0.85
N SER A 60 -40.25 -7.39 -1.69
CA SER A 60 -39.79 -8.40 -2.66
C SER A 60 -38.52 -9.16 -2.24
N VAL A 61 -37.86 -8.73 -1.17
CA VAL A 61 -36.49 -9.15 -0.80
C VAL A 61 -36.39 -10.64 -0.44
N ALA A 62 -37.47 -11.28 0.04
CA ALA A 62 -37.44 -12.68 0.46
C ALA A 62 -37.60 -13.69 -0.69
N ALA A 63 -38.28 -13.31 -1.78
CA ALA A 63 -38.45 -14.20 -2.94
C ALA A 63 -37.25 -14.10 -3.90
N THR A 64 -36.66 -12.90 -4.02
CA THR A 64 -35.46 -12.67 -4.83
C THR A 64 -34.24 -13.38 -4.25
N THR A 65 -34.09 -13.48 -2.93
CA THR A 65 -32.95 -14.18 -2.31
C THR A 65 -33.00 -15.70 -2.51
N VAL A 66 -34.19 -16.30 -2.47
CA VAL A 66 -34.35 -17.75 -2.71
C VAL A 66 -34.08 -18.10 -4.18
N LEU A 67 -34.56 -17.27 -5.13
CA LEU A 67 -34.26 -17.42 -6.54
C LEU A 67 -32.76 -17.24 -6.84
N GLU A 68 -32.13 -16.20 -6.28
CA GLU A 68 -30.67 -15.99 -6.39
C GLU A 68 -29.88 -17.16 -5.78
N GLU A 69 -30.33 -17.74 -4.67
CA GLU A 69 -29.68 -18.90 -4.08
C GLU A 69 -29.86 -20.15 -4.93
N PHE A 70 -31.04 -20.38 -5.51
CA PHE A 70 -31.27 -21.47 -6.47
C PHE A 70 -30.42 -21.31 -7.73
N GLU A 71 -30.32 -20.10 -8.30
CA GLU A 71 -29.46 -19.80 -9.46
C GLU A 71 -27.98 -19.98 -9.13
N ASN A 72 -27.54 -19.58 -7.93
CA ASN A 72 -26.19 -19.85 -7.46
C ASN A 72 -25.93 -21.36 -7.31
N ARG A 73 -26.89 -22.14 -6.82
CA ARG A 73 -26.78 -23.61 -6.72
C ARG A 73 -26.79 -24.28 -8.09
N LEU A 74 -27.65 -23.84 -9.00
CA LEU A 74 -27.73 -24.34 -10.38
C LEU A 74 -26.45 -24.02 -11.15
N SER A 75 -25.96 -22.78 -11.08
CA SER A 75 -24.68 -22.41 -11.72
C SER A 75 -23.48 -23.15 -11.10
N ARG A 76 -23.49 -23.45 -9.79
CA ARG A 76 -22.49 -24.34 -9.17
C ARG A 76 -22.60 -25.76 -9.73
N LEU A 77 -23.81 -26.31 -9.87
CA LEU A 77 -24.03 -27.66 -10.40
C LEU A 77 -23.62 -27.75 -11.87
N GLU A 78 -24.01 -26.78 -12.70
CA GLU A 78 -23.66 -26.73 -14.11
C GLU A 78 -22.14 -26.67 -14.33
N ARG A 79 -21.44 -25.84 -13.56
CA ARG A 79 -19.97 -25.77 -13.60
C ARG A 79 -19.31 -27.08 -13.16
N ARG A 80 -19.89 -27.77 -12.17
CA ARG A 80 -19.43 -29.10 -11.73
C ARG A 80 -19.73 -30.19 -12.76
N LEU A 81 -20.83 -30.08 -13.51
CA LEU A 81 -21.17 -31.00 -14.58
C LEU A 81 -20.20 -30.84 -15.76
N ARG A 82 -19.89 -29.60 -16.16
CA ARG A 82 -18.89 -29.32 -17.21
C ARG A 82 -17.55 -30.00 -16.91
N ALA A 83 -17.10 -29.97 -15.66
CA ALA A 83 -15.88 -30.66 -15.25
C ALA A 83 -15.90 -32.18 -15.46
N VAL A 84 -17.07 -32.84 -15.41
CA VAL A 84 -17.17 -34.31 -15.61
C VAL A 84 -17.08 -34.68 -17.09
N GLU A 85 -17.46 -33.78 -17.98
CA GLU A 85 -17.42 -34.00 -19.44
C GLU A 85 -16.04 -33.65 -20.04
N GLN A 86 -15.12 -33.13 -19.22
CA GLN A 86 -13.79 -32.73 -19.68
C GLN A 86 -12.90 -33.93 -20.02
N PRO A 87 -12.11 -33.85 -21.10
CA PRO A 87 -11.13 -34.87 -21.43
C PRO A 87 -10.04 -35.00 -20.36
N VAL A 88 -9.47 -36.21 -20.28
CA VAL A 88 -8.32 -36.54 -19.45
C VAL A 88 -7.17 -36.95 -20.37
N TRP A 89 -5.92 -36.72 -19.95
CA TRP A 89 -4.74 -37.14 -20.70
C TRP A 89 -4.72 -38.65 -20.94
N GLN A 90 -4.09 -39.03 -22.05
CA GLN A 90 -3.64 -40.41 -22.22
C GLN A 90 -2.36 -40.59 -21.40
N MET A 91 -2.40 -41.48 -20.40
CA MET A 91 -1.25 -41.81 -19.57
C MET A 91 -0.51 -43.02 -20.15
N SER A 92 0.82 -42.97 -20.21
CA SER A 92 1.61 -44.11 -20.72
C SER A 92 1.51 -45.37 -19.84
N SER A 93 1.61 -46.55 -20.49
CA SER A 93 1.80 -47.89 -19.90
C SER A 93 3.24 -48.24 -19.50
N ALA A 94 4.18 -47.28 -19.56
CA ALA A 94 5.60 -47.42 -19.22
C ALA A 94 6.43 -48.19 -20.27
N GLU A 95 6.61 -47.58 -21.45
CA GLU A 95 7.51 -48.06 -22.50
C GLU A 95 8.75 -47.15 -22.60
N GLU A 96 9.85 -47.66 -23.18
CA GLU A 96 11.15 -46.94 -23.22
C GLU A 96 11.10 -45.63 -24.06
N ASP A 97 10.10 -45.48 -24.94
CA ASP A 97 9.96 -44.37 -25.90
C ASP A 97 8.85 -43.36 -25.55
N ASP A 98 8.34 -43.36 -24.31
CA ASP A 98 7.23 -42.52 -23.85
C ASP A 98 7.38 -41.02 -24.17
N TRP A 99 8.61 -40.52 -24.04
CA TRP A 99 8.92 -39.11 -24.26
C TRP A 99 9.05 -38.75 -25.75
N GLU A 100 9.38 -39.72 -26.62
CA GLU A 100 9.37 -39.54 -28.07
C GLU A 100 7.93 -39.44 -28.58
N ILE A 101 7.05 -40.34 -28.11
CA ILE A 101 5.62 -40.31 -28.45
C ILE A 101 4.95 -39.03 -27.92
N CYS A 102 5.37 -38.55 -26.73
CA CYS A 102 4.90 -37.27 -26.19
C CYS A 102 5.15 -36.11 -27.17
N ALA A 103 6.26 -36.11 -27.90
CA ALA A 103 6.63 -35.05 -28.83
C ALA A 103 5.74 -35.00 -30.09
N GLU A 104 4.96 -36.03 -30.38
CA GLU A 104 3.99 -36.05 -31.49
C GLU A 104 2.70 -35.26 -31.17
N GLY A 105 2.45 -34.96 -29.89
CA GLY A 105 1.29 -34.21 -29.46
C GLY A 105 1.41 -32.68 -29.64
N PRO A 106 0.35 -31.91 -29.36
CA PRO A 106 0.35 -30.45 -29.50
C PRO A 106 1.23 -29.74 -28.47
N CYS A 107 1.63 -30.40 -27.39
CA CYS A 107 2.45 -29.82 -26.34
C CYS A 107 3.94 -30.10 -26.58
N ARG A 108 4.79 -29.19 -26.11
CA ARG A 108 6.23 -29.34 -26.17
C ARG A 108 6.71 -30.22 -25.01
N CYS A 109 7.23 -31.40 -25.31
CA CYS A 109 7.84 -32.31 -24.35
C CYS A 109 9.37 -32.17 -24.33
N GLN A 110 9.97 -32.22 -23.14
CA GLN A 110 11.43 -32.17 -22.93
C GLN A 110 11.86 -33.36 -22.06
N PRO A 111 12.48 -34.40 -22.65
CA PRO A 111 12.89 -35.60 -21.93
C PRO A 111 13.93 -35.31 -20.83
N GLU A 112 14.86 -34.38 -21.05
CA GLU A 112 15.99 -34.11 -20.14
C GLU A 112 15.52 -33.48 -18.83
N THR A 113 14.54 -32.59 -18.93
CA THR A 113 13.95 -31.89 -17.77
C THR A 113 12.68 -32.58 -17.27
N LYS A 114 12.22 -33.62 -17.96
CA LYS A 114 10.95 -34.31 -17.74
C LYS A 114 9.79 -33.32 -17.65
N SER A 115 9.73 -32.40 -18.61
CA SER A 115 8.75 -31.32 -18.63
C SER A 115 7.85 -31.37 -19.85
N VAL A 116 6.57 -31.06 -19.64
CA VAL A 116 5.57 -30.93 -20.69
C VAL A 116 5.01 -29.51 -20.61
N SER A 117 5.10 -28.75 -21.70
CA SER A 117 4.61 -27.38 -21.78
C SER A 117 3.64 -27.23 -22.95
N CYS A 118 2.41 -26.87 -22.62
CA CYS A 118 1.33 -26.52 -23.52
C CYS A 118 1.06 -25.01 -23.48
N TRP A 119 2.09 -24.20 -23.20
CA TRP A 119 1.95 -22.76 -22.98
C TRP A 119 1.47 -22.04 -24.25
N ARG A 120 0.44 -21.20 -24.11
CA ARG A 120 -0.13 -20.37 -25.20
C ARG A 120 -0.45 -21.14 -26.48
N GLN A 121 -1.15 -22.27 -26.31
CA GLN A 121 -1.63 -23.10 -27.41
C GLN A 121 -3.13 -22.87 -27.71
N ASP A 122 -3.72 -21.80 -27.13
CA ASP A 122 -5.16 -21.47 -27.24
C ASP A 122 -6.10 -22.65 -26.87
N LEU A 123 -5.66 -23.52 -25.96
CA LEU A 123 -6.41 -24.72 -25.58
C LEU A 123 -7.72 -24.35 -24.85
N LEU A 124 -8.83 -24.91 -25.33
CA LEU A 124 -10.14 -24.82 -24.68
C LEU A 124 -10.32 -25.90 -23.61
N ASP A 125 -9.80 -27.09 -23.89
CA ASP A 125 -9.79 -28.26 -23.02
C ASP A 125 -8.40 -28.94 -23.08
N VAL A 126 -8.13 -29.85 -22.15
CA VAL A 126 -6.89 -30.65 -22.17
C VAL A 126 -6.90 -31.58 -23.39
N PRO A 127 -5.82 -31.63 -24.21
CA PRO A 127 -5.81 -32.46 -25.41
C PRO A 127 -5.73 -33.96 -25.04
N ALA A 128 -6.83 -34.69 -25.25
CA ALA A 128 -6.91 -36.13 -24.95
C ALA A 128 -5.88 -36.97 -25.73
N ALA A 129 -5.51 -36.53 -26.93
CA ALA A 129 -4.51 -37.19 -27.78
C ALA A 129 -3.06 -36.97 -27.32
N GLN A 130 -2.81 -36.04 -26.40
CA GLN A 130 -1.46 -35.84 -25.86
C GLN A 130 -1.15 -36.97 -24.87
N LEU A 131 -0.11 -37.75 -25.18
CA LEU A 131 0.49 -38.67 -24.22
C LEU A 131 1.28 -37.87 -23.18
N VAL A 132 1.06 -38.13 -21.89
CA VAL A 132 1.85 -37.56 -20.79
C VAL A 132 2.56 -38.69 -20.04
N PRO A 133 3.92 -38.72 -20.04
CA PRO A 133 4.69 -39.70 -19.31
C PRO A 133 4.44 -39.63 -17.79
N ARG A 134 4.36 -40.78 -17.11
CA ARG A 134 4.07 -40.85 -15.66
C ARG A 134 5.15 -40.23 -14.77
N ASP A 135 6.38 -40.12 -15.28
CA ASP A 135 7.52 -39.58 -14.57
C ASP A 135 7.74 -38.08 -14.79
N VAL A 136 6.74 -37.38 -15.35
CA VAL A 136 6.71 -35.92 -15.52
C VAL A 136 6.97 -35.19 -14.20
N LEU A 137 7.90 -34.24 -14.24
CA LEU A 137 8.28 -33.40 -13.10
C LEU A 137 7.69 -32.00 -13.19
N LYS A 138 7.43 -31.51 -14.40
CA LYS A 138 6.89 -30.17 -14.64
C LYS A 138 5.80 -30.21 -15.72
N LEU A 139 4.65 -29.66 -15.39
CA LEU A 139 3.53 -29.50 -16.31
C LEU A 139 3.11 -28.04 -16.36
N ASP A 140 3.13 -27.48 -17.57
CA ASP A 140 2.78 -26.08 -17.82
C ASP A 140 1.61 -26.00 -18.81
N LEU A 141 0.46 -25.58 -18.31
CA LEU A 141 -0.78 -25.35 -19.03
C LEU A 141 -1.12 -23.85 -19.08
N GLY A 142 -0.15 -22.98 -18.80
CA GLY A 142 -0.38 -21.55 -18.65
C GLY A 142 -0.73 -20.83 -19.95
N GLY A 143 -1.48 -19.74 -19.86
CA GLY A 143 -1.78 -18.88 -21.02
C GLY A 143 -2.72 -19.51 -22.03
N ASN A 144 -3.68 -20.32 -21.57
CA ASN A 144 -4.68 -20.98 -22.41
C ASN A 144 -6.09 -20.44 -22.10
N ARG A 145 -7.12 -21.11 -22.60
CA ARG A 145 -8.53 -20.72 -22.46
C ARG A 145 -9.32 -21.77 -21.68
N LEU A 146 -8.66 -22.53 -20.81
CA LEU A 146 -9.27 -23.61 -20.04
C LEU A 146 -10.32 -23.02 -19.09
N THR A 147 -11.53 -23.57 -19.13
CA THR A 147 -12.65 -23.11 -18.28
C THR A 147 -12.95 -24.05 -17.12
N ALA A 148 -12.69 -25.34 -17.32
CA ALA A 148 -12.86 -26.41 -16.35
C ALA A 148 -11.77 -27.47 -16.55
N LEU A 149 -11.58 -28.32 -15.55
CA LEU A 149 -10.71 -29.49 -15.60
C LEU A 149 -11.49 -30.70 -15.09
N HIS A 150 -11.14 -31.89 -15.56
CA HIS A 150 -11.66 -33.12 -14.99
C HIS A 150 -10.97 -33.43 -13.65
N ARG A 151 -11.66 -34.15 -12.75
CA ARG A 151 -11.09 -34.52 -11.43
C ARG A 151 -9.82 -35.38 -11.57
N ASP A 152 -9.75 -36.15 -12.64
CA ASP A 152 -8.69 -37.11 -12.94
C ASP A 152 -7.62 -36.54 -13.89
N THR A 153 -7.68 -35.23 -14.22
CA THR A 153 -6.69 -34.59 -15.11
C THR A 153 -5.25 -34.73 -14.60
N PHE A 154 -5.01 -34.89 -13.30
CA PHE A 154 -3.65 -35.11 -12.76
C PHE A 154 -3.51 -36.47 -12.05
N LEU A 155 -4.36 -37.43 -12.43
CA LEU A 155 -4.28 -38.79 -11.89
C LEU A 155 -2.91 -39.41 -12.24
N ASP A 156 -2.36 -40.19 -11.31
CA ASP A 156 -1.04 -40.86 -11.40
C ASP A 156 0.21 -39.97 -11.59
N MET A 157 0.09 -38.64 -11.62
CA MET A 157 1.24 -37.71 -11.71
C MET A 157 1.97 -37.53 -10.35
N THR A 158 2.37 -38.65 -9.73
CA THR A 158 2.91 -38.69 -8.36
C THR A 158 4.26 -38.00 -8.17
N ARG A 159 5.04 -37.87 -9.26
CA ARG A 159 6.37 -37.23 -9.26
C ARG A 159 6.34 -35.75 -9.63
N LEU A 160 5.17 -35.22 -9.97
CA LEU A 160 5.03 -33.84 -10.43
C LEU A 160 5.45 -32.87 -9.32
N ASN A 161 6.40 -31.99 -9.66
CA ASN A 161 7.00 -31.02 -8.75
C ASN A 161 6.44 -29.61 -8.99
N HIS A 162 6.25 -29.25 -10.26
CA HIS A 162 5.74 -27.95 -10.68
C HIS A 162 4.50 -28.09 -11.56
N LEU A 163 3.43 -27.42 -11.16
CA LEU A 163 2.19 -27.31 -11.91
C LEU A 163 1.86 -25.83 -12.17
N ASP A 164 1.79 -25.46 -13.43
CA ASP A 164 1.37 -24.12 -13.87
C ASP A 164 0.01 -24.20 -14.59
N LEU A 165 -1.01 -23.59 -14.00
CA LEU A 165 -2.36 -23.41 -14.54
C LEU A 165 -2.71 -21.92 -14.70
N SER A 166 -1.70 -21.04 -14.67
CA SER A 166 -1.91 -19.60 -14.67
C SER A 166 -2.48 -19.09 -15.99
N ASP A 167 -3.09 -17.90 -15.96
CA ASP A 167 -3.56 -17.20 -17.17
C ASP A 167 -4.51 -18.07 -18.01
N ASN A 168 -5.58 -18.52 -17.35
CA ASN A 168 -6.66 -19.33 -17.92
C ASN A 168 -8.01 -18.74 -17.49
N SER A 169 -9.12 -19.42 -17.83
CA SER A 169 -10.48 -18.99 -17.46
C SER A 169 -11.15 -19.93 -16.46
N ILE A 170 -10.36 -20.60 -15.61
CA ILE A 170 -10.87 -21.64 -14.71
C ILE A 170 -11.75 -21.01 -13.62
N GLU A 171 -13.01 -21.43 -13.55
CA GLU A 171 -13.96 -20.89 -12.58
C GLU A 171 -13.99 -21.66 -11.25
N HIS A 172 -13.74 -22.97 -11.29
CA HIS A 172 -13.75 -23.88 -10.13
C HIS A 172 -12.74 -24.99 -10.30
N LEU A 173 -12.21 -25.48 -9.18
CA LEU A 173 -11.39 -26.69 -9.15
C LEU A 173 -12.25 -27.86 -8.67
N PRO A 174 -12.24 -29.01 -9.38
CA PRO A 174 -12.86 -30.23 -8.90
C PRO A 174 -12.27 -30.68 -7.56
N LEU A 175 -13.11 -31.36 -6.77
CA LEU A 175 -12.66 -32.09 -5.60
C LEU A 175 -11.62 -33.14 -6.02
N ASN A 176 -10.59 -33.30 -5.20
CA ASN A 176 -9.51 -34.29 -5.39
C ASN A 176 -8.65 -34.08 -6.65
N LEU A 177 -8.75 -32.93 -7.34
CA LEU A 177 -7.90 -32.62 -8.50
C LEU A 177 -6.39 -32.79 -8.20
N PHE A 178 -5.96 -32.46 -6.98
CA PHE A 178 -4.57 -32.55 -6.55
C PHE A 178 -4.26 -33.78 -5.68
N PHE A 179 -5.14 -34.79 -5.67
CA PHE A 179 -5.05 -35.90 -4.73
C PHE A 179 -3.75 -36.71 -4.87
N SER A 180 -3.31 -36.97 -6.11
CA SER A 180 -2.11 -37.76 -6.41
C SER A 180 -0.80 -36.96 -6.37
N LEU A 181 -0.87 -35.63 -6.21
CA LEU A 181 0.28 -34.72 -6.33
C LEU A 181 1.11 -34.64 -5.04
N HIS A 182 1.63 -35.76 -4.58
CA HIS A 182 2.34 -35.84 -3.30
C HIS A 182 3.72 -35.15 -3.31
N ALA A 183 4.39 -35.09 -4.47
CA ALA A 183 5.71 -34.47 -4.63
C ALA A 183 5.66 -32.98 -4.99
N VAL A 184 4.47 -32.41 -5.21
CA VAL A 184 4.35 -31.04 -5.74
C VAL A 184 4.87 -30.02 -4.74
N THR A 185 5.75 -29.13 -5.23
CA THR A 185 6.28 -28.02 -4.42
C THR A 185 5.78 -26.66 -4.88
N ARG A 186 5.31 -26.54 -6.13
CA ARG A 186 4.84 -25.28 -6.69
C ARG A 186 3.55 -25.50 -7.46
N ILE A 187 2.51 -24.75 -7.09
CA ILE A 187 1.24 -24.68 -7.82
C ILE A 187 0.96 -23.21 -8.14
N ARG A 188 0.75 -22.91 -9.43
CA ARG A 188 0.29 -21.59 -9.89
C ARG A 188 -1.12 -21.70 -10.46
N LEU A 189 -2.01 -20.91 -9.89
CA LEU A 189 -3.42 -20.77 -10.26
C LEU A 189 -3.74 -19.31 -10.60
N SER A 190 -2.73 -18.45 -10.75
CA SER A 190 -2.92 -17.02 -10.92
C SER A 190 -3.63 -16.66 -12.21
N LYS A 191 -4.29 -15.49 -12.25
CA LYS A 191 -5.01 -15.00 -13.42
C LYS A 191 -6.05 -16.02 -13.93
N ASN A 192 -6.90 -16.48 -13.01
CA ASN A 192 -8.05 -17.32 -13.31
C ASN A 192 -9.32 -16.66 -12.76
N MET A 193 -10.43 -17.39 -12.78
CA MET A 193 -11.75 -16.89 -12.40
C MET A 193 -12.28 -17.57 -11.13
N LEU A 194 -11.37 -18.14 -10.31
CA LEU A 194 -11.72 -18.93 -9.13
C LEU A 194 -12.49 -18.09 -8.11
N ARG A 195 -13.67 -18.57 -7.72
CA ARG A 195 -14.53 -17.89 -6.73
C ARG A 195 -14.36 -18.43 -5.32
N GLU A 196 -14.05 -19.72 -5.20
CA GLU A 196 -13.88 -20.44 -3.94
C GLU A 196 -12.83 -21.54 -4.08
N LEU A 197 -12.21 -21.92 -2.96
CA LEU A 197 -11.35 -23.09 -2.83
C LEU A 197 -11.97 -24.03 -1.81
N HIS A 198 -12.01 -25.32 -2.12
CA HIS A 198 -12.55 -26.30 -1.19
C HIS A 198 -11.60 -26.53 -0.02
N ARG A 199 -12.14 -26.78 1.18
CA ARG A 199 -11.37 -27.00 2.42
C ARG A 199 -10.30 -28.10 2.35
N SER A 200 -10.46 -29.07 1.47
CA SER A 200 -9.53 -30.19 1.27
C SER A 200 -8.71 -30.09 -0.01
N GLN A 201 -8.73 -28.95 -0.71
CA GLN A 201 -8.10 -28.80 -2.03
C GLN A 201 -6.61 -29.18 -2.00
N PHE A 202 -5.90 -28.84 -0.91
CA PHE A 202 -4.46 -29.05 -0.75
C PHE A 202 -4.12 -30.11 0.33
N PHE A 203 -5.07 -30.98 0.69
CA PHE A 203 -4.88 -31.96 1.76
C PHE A 203 -3.72 -32.94 1.49
N SER A 204 -3.56 -33.38 0.24
CA SER A 204 -2.53 -34.34 -0.17
C SER A 204 -1.18 -33.70 -0.52
N THR A 205 -1.11 -32.38 -0.72
CA THR A 205 0.06 -31.65 -1.22
C THR A 205 0.97 -31.18 -0.08
N ARG A 206 1.46 -32.12 0.74
CA ARG A 206 2.19 -31.81 2.00
C ARG A 206 3.54 -31.10 1.78
N ASN A 207 4.14 -31.30 0.60
CA ASN A 207 5.43 -30.72 0.22
C ASN A 207 5.29 -29.35 -0.49
N LEU A 208 4.08 -28.80 -0.56
CA LEU A 208 3.82 -27.53 -1.23
C LEU A 208 4.60 -26.41 -0.54
N ARG A 209 5.42 -25.70 -1.31
CA ARG A 209 6.26 -24.57 -0.86
C ARG A 209 5.76 -23.24 -1.39
N ILE A 210 5.27 -23.21 -2.62
CA ILE A 210 4.79 -22.00 -3.29
C ILE A 210 3.38 -22.26 -3.80
N LEU A 211 2.45 -21.44 -3.33
CA LEU A 211 1.10 -21.37 -3.87
C LEU A 211 0.83 -19.95 -4.34
N ASP A 212 0.64 -19.81 -5.64
CA ASP A 212 0.18 -18.57 -6.25
C ASP A 212 -1.27 -18.72 -6.68
N ALA A 213 -2.19 -18.06 -5.98
CA ALA A 213 -3.60 -17.96 -6.32
C ALA A 213 -4.01 -16.49 -6.54
N SER A 214 -3.05 -15.64 -6.91
CA SER A 214 -3.27 -14.22 -7.16
C SER A 214 -4.17 -13.97 -8.37
N THR A 215 -4.74 -12.76 -8.46
CA THR A 215 -5.55 -12.35 -9.63
C THR A 215 -6.68 -13.33 -9.93
N ASN A 216 -7.47 -13.63 -8.91
CA ASN A 216 -8.66 -14.49 -8.98
C ASN A 216 -9.88 -13.73 -8.45
N ARG A 217 -10.98 -14.43 -8.16
CA ARG A 217 -12.23 -13.85 -7.65
C ARG A 217 -12.59 -14.41 -6.27
N LEU A 218 -11.59 -14.87 -5.50
CA LEU A 218 -11.78 -15.47 -4.19
C LEU A 218 -12.39 -14.46 -3.22
N ARG A 219 -13.46 -14.85 -2.53
CA ARG A 219 -14.15 -13.99 -1.55
C ARG A 219 -13.81 -14.33 -0.10
N THR A 220 -13.56 -15.61 0.16
CA THR A 220 -13.24 -16.15 1.48
C THR A 220 -12.31 -17.35 1.31
N LEU A 221 -11.63 -17.74 2.39
CA LEU A 221 -10.87 -18.98 2.47
C LEU A 221 -11.42 -19.84 3.62
N PRO A 222 -11.58 -21.17 3.42
CA PRO A 222 -11.89 -22.08 4.52
C PRO A 222 -10.76 -22.10 5.57
N GLU A 223 -11.13 -22.19 6.84
CA GLU A 223 -10.16 -22.24 7.96
C GLU A 223 -9.18 -23.41 7.85
N THR A 224 -9.64 -24.56 7.34
CA THR A 224 -8.86 -25.79 7.29
C THR A 224 -8.06 -26.00 6.00
N LEU A 225 -8.04 -25.01 5.10
CA LEU A 225 -7.47 -25.14 3.76
C LEU A 225 -5.97 -25.51 3.76
N PHE A 226 -5.21 -25.00 4.74
CA PHE A 226 -3.75 -25.10 4.79
C PHE A 226 -3.22 -26.01 5.91
N LEU A 227 -4.09 -26.75 6.62
CA LEU A 227 -3.67 -27.58 7.77
C LEU A 227 -2.60 -28.63 7.43
N SER A 228 -2.57 -29.10 6.17
CA SER A 228 -1.63 -30.13 5.72
C SER A 228 -0.41 -29.58 4.97
N THR A 229 -0.40 -28.29 4.63
CA THR A 229 0.65 -27.64 3.81
C THR A 229 1.62 -26.85 4.69
N THR A 230 2.20 -27.51 5.69
CA THR A 230 3.08 -26.86 6.69
C THR A 230 4.44 -26.42 6.13
N SER A 231 4.80 -26.88 4.94
CA SER A 231 6.05 -26.54 4.24
C SER A 231 5.94 -25.30 3.34
N LEU A 232 4.81 -24.58 3.37
CA LEU A 232 4.63 -23.37 2.57
C LEU A 232 5.63 -22.29 2.99
N ILE A 233 6.25 -21.68 1.99
CA ILE A 233 7.23 -20.58 2.11
C ILE A 233 6.62 -19.30 1.54
N LEU A 234 5.94 -19.38 0.39
CA LEU A 234 5.29 -18.25 -0.27
C LEU A 234 3.82 -18.57 -0.52
N LEU A 235 2.94 -17.68 -0.06
CA LEU A 235 1.51 -17.71 -0.33
C LEU A 235 1.08 -16.38 -0.94
N ASP A 236 0.69 -16.40 -2.21
CA ASP A 236 0.15 -15.24 -2.91
C ASP A 236 -1.35 -15.36 -3.10
N LEU A 237 -2.09 -14.46 -2.44
CA LEU A 237 -3.54 -14.29 -2.52
C LEU A 237 -3.90 -12.87 -2.98
N SER A 238 -2.95 -12.12 -3.53
CA SER A 238 -3.14 -10.75 -3.97
C SER A 238 -4.15 -10.64 -5.13
N CYS A 239 -4.69 -9.45 -5.38
CA CYS A 239 -5.63 -9.21 -6.48
C CYS A 239 -6.85 -10.16 -6.45
N ASN A 240 -7.40 -10.40 -5.26
CA ASN A 240 -8.62 -11.18 -5.07
C ASN A 240 -9.75 -10.26 -4.54
N ARG A 241 -10.83 -10.84 -4.03
CA ARG A 241 -12.00 -10.12 -3.50
C ARG A 241 -12.24 -10.47 -2.03
N ILE A 242 -11.18 -10.85 -1.30
CA ILE A 242 -11.28 -11.31 0.08
C ILE A 242 -11.62 -10.13 0.99
N ALA A 243 -12.69 -10.25 1.77
CA ALA A 243 -13.17 -9.19 2.66
C ALA A 243 -12.72 -9.36 4.12
N SER A 244 -12.53 -10.61 4.56
CA SER A 244 -12.10 -10.95 5.91
C SER A 244 -11.51 -12.36 5.96
N PHE A 245 -10.79 -12.64 7.04
CA PHE A 245 -10.26 -13.95 7.37
C PHE A 245 -10.83 -14.45 8.69
N MET A 246 -10.93 -15.77 8.85
CA MET A 246 -11.19 -16.41 10.14
C MET A 246 -9.88 -16.48 10.94
N PRO A 247 -9.90 -16.39 12.30
CA PRO A 247 -8.68 -16.37 13.13
C PRO A 247 -7.72 -17.55 12.92
N GLY A 248 -8.20 -18.70 12.45
CA GLY A 248 -7.40 -19.91 12.20
C GLY A 248 -6.97 -20.14 10.74
N THR A 249 -7.23 -19.20 9.82
CA THR A 249 -7.05 -19.45 8.37
C THR A 249 -5.62 -19.87 7.99
N PHE A 250 -4.60 -19.31 8.67
CA PHE A 250 -3.19 -19.60 8.40
C PHE A 250 -2.54 -20.51 9.47
N ARG A 251 -3.36 -21.26 10.21
CA ARG A 251 -2.89 -22.13 11.29
C ARG A 251 -1.93 -23.18 10.76
N GLY A 252 -0.82 -23.39 11.48
CA GLY A 252 0.21 -24.37 11.13
C GLY A 252 1.24 -23.93 10.07
N LEU A 253 1.13 -22.72 9.50
CA LEU A 253 2.06 -22.18 8.51
C LEU A 253 3.31 -21.55 9.15
N SER A 254 4.00 -22.29 10.02
CA SER A 254 5.16 -21.79 10.76
C SER A 254 6.40 -21.52 9.90
N GLY A 255 6.51 -22.18 8.75
CA GLY A 255 7.58 -21.99 7.77
C GLY A 255 7.32 -20.89 6.72
N LEU A 256 6.16 -20.21 6.77
CA LEU A 256 5.81 -19.20 5.77
C LEU A 256 6.70 -17.97 5.93
N GLU A 257 7.35 -17.56 4.85
CA GLU A 257 8.26 -16.43 4.79
C GLU A 257 7.62 -15.22 4.09
N GLU A 258 6.77 -15.44 3.09
CA GLU A 258 6.15 -14.38 2.31
C GLU A 258 4.64 -14.60 2.20
N LEU A 259 3.88 -13.58 2.61
CA LEU A 259 2.43 -13.56 2.54
C LEU A 259 1.96 -12.30 1.81
N LEU A 260 1.36 -12.49 0.63
CA LEU A 260 0.85 -11.41 -0.22
C LEU A 260 -0.68 -11.39 -0.17
N LEU A 261 -1.23 -10.35 0.45
CA LEU A 261 -2.68 -10.12 0.59
C LEU A 261 -3.11 -8.80 -0.05
N GLY A 262 -2.23 -8.16 -0.82
CA GLY A 262 -2.49 -6.87 -1.45
C GLY A 262 -3.67 -6.89 -2.42
N LYS A 263 -4.25 -5.72 -2.70
CA LYS A 263 -5.34 -5.55 -3.68
C LYS A 263 -6.54 -6.47 -3.43
N ASN A 264 -6.89 -6.64 -2.16
CA ASN A 264 -8.10 -7.33 -1.72
C ASN A 264 -9.14 -6.31 -1.23
N ARG A 265 -10.13 -6.76 -0.46
CA ARG A 265 -11.18 -5.91 0.12
C ARG A 265 -11.18 -6.00 1.64
N LEU A 266 -10.03 -6.29 2.24
CA LEU A 266 -9.90 -6.52 3.68
C LEU A 266 -10.27 -5.26 4.43
N SER A 267 -11.28 -5.34 5.30
CA SER A 267 -11.69 -4.21 6.14
C SER A 267 -11.10 -4.30 7.54
N ASN A 268 -11.01 -5.51 8.09
CA ASN A 268 -10.48 -5.79 9.43
C ASN A 268 -9.63 -7.07 9.40
N LEU A 269 -8.68 -7.18 10.33
CA LEU A 269 -7.91 -8.41 10.55
C LEU A 269 -8.16 -8.92 11.96
N PRO A 270 -8.41 -10.23 12.17
CA PRO A 270 -8.40 -10.81 13.51
C PRO A 270 -7.03 -10.70 14.17
N VAL A 271 -6.99 -10.43 15.49
CA VAL A 271 -5.74 -10.27 16.26
C VAL A 271 -4.84 -11.50 16.15
N ASP A 272 -5.42 -12.71 16.16
CA ASP A 272 -4.65 -13.96 16.13
C ASP A 272 -4.34 -14.48 14.71
N LEU A 273 -4.72 -13.75 13.65
CA LEU A 273 -4.62 -14.22 12.27
C LEU A 273 -3.21 -14.69 11.89
N PHE A 274 -2.19 -14.01 12.41
CA PHE A 274 -0.79 -14.30 12.10
C PHE A 274 -0.05 -15.05 13.22
N ALA A 275 -0.73 -15.51 14.27
CA ALA A 275 -0.08 -16.05 15.47
C ALA A 275 0.92 -17.19 15.19
N ASP A 276 0.66 -18.04 14.19
CA ASP A 276 1.51 -19.16 13.82
C ASP A 276 2.63 -18.81 12.81
N LEU A 277 2.56 -17.64 12.15
CA LEU A 277 3.48 -17.20 11.09
C LEU A 277 4.81 -16.66 11.66
N LYS A 278 5.57 -17.52 12.33
CA LYS A 278 6.79 -17.13 13.08
C LYS A 278 8.00 -16.82 12.20
N SER A 279 8.04 -17.37 10.99
CA SER A 279 9.13 -17.19 10.02
C SER A 279 8.87 -16.09 8.99
N LEU A 280 7.76 -15.34 9.15
CA LEU A 280 7.33 -14.35 8.18
C LEU A 280 8.37 -13.23 8.06
N ASN A 281 8.87 -13.01 6.84
CA ASN A 281 9.85 -12.01 6.46
C ASN A 281 9.18 -10.82 5.76
N TYR A 282 8.22 -11.10 4.85
CA TYR A 282 7.48 -10.10 4.08
C TYR A 282 5.98 -10.26 4.27
N LEU A 283 5.29 -9.16 4.58
CA LEU A 283 3.84 -9.09 4.63
C LEU A 283 3.32 -7.93 3.76
N GLY A 284 2.57 -8.27 2.71
CA GLY A 284 1.88 -7.32 1.84
C GLY A 284 0.39 -7.22 2.19
N LEU A 285 -0.05 -6.04 2.61
CA LEU A 285 -1.43 -5.66 2.91
C LEU A 285 -1.89 -4.45 2.07
N GLU A 286 -1.12 -4.06 1.06
CA GLU A 286 -1.35 -2.85 0.28
C GLU A 286 -2.69 -2.85 -0.46
N GLU A 287 -3.26 -1.68 -0.70
CA GLU A 287 -4.49 -1.52 -1.50
C GLU A 287 -5.67 -2.36 -0.97
N ASN A 288 -5.88 -2.32 0.35
CA ASN A 288 -7.03 -2.89 1.02
C ASN A 288 -7.92 -1.76 1.58
N ARG A 289 -8.83 -2.08 2.50
CA ARG A 289 -9.77 -1.14 3.14
C ARG A 289 -9.61 -1.12 4.66
N LEU A 290 -8.39 -1.38 5.13
CA LEU A 290 -8.10 -1.49 6.56
C LEU A 290 -8.18 -0.12 7.22
N LYS A 291 -9.05 0.03 8.23
CA LYS A 291 -9.17 1.27 9.01
C LYS A 291 -8.20 1.34 10.18
N GLU A 292 -7.82 0.18 10.68
CA GLU A 292 -6.89 -0.01 11.78
C GLU A 292 -6.17 -1.35 11.63
N LEU A 293 -5.01 -1.45 12.26
CA LEU A 293 -4.35 -2.72 12.52
C LEU A 293 -4.46 -2.97 14.02
N PRO A 294 -5.13 -4.05 14.47
CA PRO A 294 -5.32 -4.31 15.89
C PRO A 294 -4.00 -4.37 16.65
N ASN A 295 -4.00 -3.88 17.89
CA ASN A 295 -2.88 -4.08 18.79
C ASN A 295 -2.60 -5.59 18.94
N GLN A 296 -1.33 -5.95 19.11
CA GLN A 296 -0.87 -7.34 19.23
C GLN A 296 -1.03 -8.22 17.97
N LEU A 297 -1.54 -7.69 16.84
CA LEU A 297 -1.62 -8.43 15.58
C LEU A 297 -0.27 -9.05 15.17
N PHE A 298 0.83 -8.37 15.50
CA PHE A 298 2.20 -8.79 15.16
C PHE A 298 2.98 -9.42 16.33
N ARG A 299 2.29 -9.89 17.39
CA ARG A 299 2.95 -10.39 18.62
C ARG A 299 3.95 -11.53 18.38
N ALA A 300 3.78 -12.31 17.32
CA ALA A 300 4.62 -13.47 17.00
C ALA A 300 5.61 -13.20 15.84
N GLN A 301 5.55 -12.01 15.22
CA GLN A 301 6.24 -11.68 13.96
C GLN A 301 7.63 -11.06 14.20
N ALA A 302 8.41 -11.65 15.10
CA ALA A 302 9.75 -11.13 15.44
C ALA A 302 10.76 -11.19 14.27
N SER A 303 10.48 -12.02 13.26
CA SER A 303 11.31 -12.20 12.06
C SER A 303 11.00 -11.21 10.93
N LEU A 304 9.88 -10.47 11.02
CA LEU A 304 9.39 -9.63 9.94
C LEU A 304 10.40 -8.53 9.59
N ARG A 305 10.69 -8.40 8.30
CA ARG A 305 11.65 -7.43 7.74
C ARG A 305 10.95 -6.34 6.96
N GLU A 306 9.86 -6.67 6.29
CA GLU A 306 9.13 -5.76 5.43
C GLU A 306 7.65 -5.85 5.69
N LEU A 307 7.04 -4.70 5.97
CA LEU A 307 5.60 -4.55 6.13
C LEU A 307 5.11 -3.47 5.18
N ASN A 308 4.26 -3.87 4.24
CA ASN A 308 3.61 -2.95 3.31
C ASN A 308 2.12 -2.87 3.63
N ALA A 309 1.66 -1.71 4.10
CA ALA A 309 0.26 -1.40 4.37
C ALA A 309 -0.19 -0.12 3.64
N ARG A 310 0.46 0.22 2.53
CA ARG A 310 0.13 1.40 1.71
C ARG A 310 -1.28 1.33 1.13
N SER A 311 -1.89 2.49 0.86
CA SER A 311 -3.19 2.59 0.19
C SER A 311 -4.28 1.85 0.96
N ASN A 312 -4.33 2.07 2.27
CA ASN A 312 -5.41 1.63 3.16
C ASN A 312 -6.13 2.86 3.73
N GLN A 313 -6.89 2.69 4.80
CA GLN A 313 -7.65 3.75 5.49
C GLN A 313 -7.16 3.91 6.93
N LEU A 314 -5.88 3.61 7.20
CA LEU A 314 -5.32 3.65 8.56
C LEU A 314 -5.33 5.07 9.10
N THR A 315 -5.79 5.25 10.34
CA THR A 315 -5.94 6.59 10.96
C THR A 315 -4.91 6.89 12.04
N GLU A 316 -4.33 5.84 12.65
CA GLU A 316 -3.34 5.97 13.71
C GLU A 316 -2.28 4.87 13.68
N ILE A 317 -1.11 5.16 14.26
CA ILE A 317 -0.05 4.19 14.54
C ILE A 317 0.13 4.11 16.07
N SER A 318 -0.22 2.96 16.65
CA SER A 318 -0.10 2.71 18.09
C SER A 318 1.29 2.20 18.48
N ALA A 319 1.68 2.40 19.74
CA ALA A 319 2.93 1.88 20.31
C ALA A 319 2.99 0.34 20.31
N GLU A 320 1.88 -0.30 20.68
CA GLU A 320 1.82 -1.74 20.89
C GLU A 320 1.87 -2.55 19.59
N LEU A 321 1.45 -1.95 18.47
CA LEU A 321 1.38 -2.61 17.18
C LEU A 321 2.78 -3.03 16.68
N LEU A 322 3.75 -2.11 16.72
CA LEU A 322 5.06 -2.28 16.08
C LEU A 322 6.16 -2.73 17.05
N THR A 323 5.92 -2.64 18.36
CA THR A 323 6.89 -3.03 19.41
C THR A 323 7.54 -4.42 19.19
N PRO A 324 6.82 -5.47 18.73
CA PRO A 324 7.44 -6.79 18.49
C PRO A 324 8.44 -6.84 17.32
N LEU A 325 8.38 -5.90 16.38
CA LEU A 325 9.00 -5.98 15.06
C LEU A 325 10.48 -5.51 15.05
N LYS A 326 11.30 -6.10 15.91
CA LYS A 326 12.71 -5.69 16.13
C LYS A 326 13.62 -5.83 14.89
N ARG A 327 13.23 -6.67 13.93
CA ARG A 327 13.98 -6.94 12.69
C ARG A 327 13.43 -6.20 11.47
N LEU A 328 12.42 -5.37 11.65
CA LEU A 328 11.79 -4.61 10.58
C LEU A 328 12.80 -3.62 9.99
N ARG A 329 12.99 -3.69 8.67
CA ARG A 329 13.87 -2.82 7.88
C ARG A 329 13.09 -1.81 7.07
N SER A 330 11.96 -2.22 6.50
CA SER A 330 11.10 -1.35 5.69
C SER A 330 9.67 -1.34 6.22
N LEU A 331 9.16 -0.14 6.48
CA LEU A 331 7.78 0.10 6.84
C LEU A 331 7.14 1.07 5.85
N GLU A 332 6.16 0.59 5.10
CA GLU A 332 5.43 1.35 4.10
C GLU A 332 3.97 1.51 4.51
N MET A 333 3.56 2.74 4.84
CA MET A 333 2.22 3.13 5.28
C MET A 333 1.73 4.39 4.54
N SER A 334 2.29 4.69 3.37
CA SER A 334 1.89 5.83 2.55
C SER A 334 0.46 5.68 2.01
N ASN A 335 -0.14 6.78 1.55
CA ASN A 335 -1.50 6.79 1.03
C ASN A 335 -2.52 6.23 2.03
N ASN A 336 -2.47 6.69 3.28
CA ASN A 336 -3.43 6.34 4.33
C ASN A 336 -4.08 7.63 4.88
N GLU A 337 -4.83 7.51 5.98
CA GLU A 337 -5.46 8.64 6.66
C GLU A 337 -4.80 8.97 8.00
N ILE A 338 -3.52 8.62 8.17
CA ILE A 338 -2.83 8.65 9.47
C ILE A 338 -2.71 10.10 9.93
N ALA A 339 -3.37 10.42 11.04
CA ALA A 339 -3.33 11.74 11.66
C ALA A 339 -2.64 11.72 13.02
N ARG A 340 -2.62 10.56 13.70
CA ARG A 340 -2.04 10.38 15.04
C ARG A 340 -0.95 9.32 15.00
N ILE A 341 0.21 9.65 15.55
CA ILE A 341 1.31 8.70 15.75
C ILE A 341 1.62 8.76 17.24
N ASP A 342 1.57 7.61 17.92
CA ASP A 342 1.98 7.54 19.31
C ASP A 342 3.45 7.97 19.46
N PRO A 343 3.82 8.77 20.47
CA PRO A 343 5.22 9.19 20.69
C PRO A 343 6.22 8.03 20.80
N SER A 344 5.75 6.83 21.15
CA SER A 344 6.53 5.61 21.28
C SER A 344 6.25 4.58 20.18
N ALA A 345 5.51 4.94 19.12
CA ALA A 345 5.16 4.07 17.99
C ALA A 345 6.35 3.32 17.37
N PHE A 346 7.49 4.01 17.22
CA PHE A 346 8.69 3.43 16.59
C PHE A 346 9.73 2.97 17.61
N ARG A 347 9.36 2.91 18.90
CA ARG A 347 10.26 2.44 19.95
C ARG A 347 10.59 0.97 19.73
N GLY A 348 11.89 0.66 19.65
CA GLY A 348 12.36 -0.73 19.47
C GLY A 348 12.56 -1.18 18.02
N LEU A 349 12.23 -0.33 17.03
CA LEU A 349 12.52 -0.57 15.62
C LEU A 349 14.00 -0.28 15.28
N VAL A 350 14.91 -0.96 15.96
CA VAL A 350 16.37 -0.73 15.90
C VAL A 350 17.00 -1.11 14.55
N ALA A 351 16.29 -1.90 13.75
CA ALA A 351 16.73 -2.35 12.42
C ALA A 351 16.11 -1.54 11.27
N LEU A 352 15.27 -0.53 11.56
CA LEU A 352 14.53 0.19 10.54
C LEU A 352 15.48 1.05 9.70
N GLU A 353 15.43 0.84 8.38
CA GLU A 353 16.26 1.51 7.38
C GLU A 353 15.40 2.46 6.52
N GLU A 354 14.13 2.12 6.31
CA GLU A 354 13.20 2.87 5.49
C GLU A 354 11.82 3.01 6.15
N LEU A 355 11.34 4.26 6.23
CA LEU A 355 10.02 4.59 6.75
C LEU A 355 9.29 5.48 5.75
N GLN A 356 8.17 4.98 5.24
CA GLN A 356 7.34 5.67 4.27
C GLN A 356 5.95 5.98 4.83
N LEU A 357 5.69 7.28 5.03
CA LEU A 357 4.46 7.85 5.57
C LEU A 357 3.92 8.96 4.66
N GLY A 358 4.25 8.93 3.37
CA GLY A 358 3.79 9.93 2.41
C GLY A 358 2.28 9.89 2.19
N HIS A 359 1.67 10.99 1.76
CA HIS A 359 0.21 11.05 1.51
C HIS A 359 -0.61 10.56 2.72
N ASN A 360 -0.39 11.18 3.88
CA ASN A 360 -1.16 10.96 5.10
C ASN A 360 -1.71 12.31 5.61
N ARG A 361 -2.26 12.34 6.83
CA ARG A 361 -2.83 13.54 7.46
C ARG A 361 -2.02 14.00 8.67
N ILE A 362 -0.71 13.72 8.69
CA ILE A 362 0.18 14.06 9.81
C ILE A 362 0.37 15.58 9.86
N ARG A 363 0.09 16.19 11.01
CA ARG A 363 0.25 17.65 11.21
C ARG A 363 1.48 18.05 12.00
N ASN A 364 1.88 17.22 12.96
CA ASN A 364 3.01 17.49 13.85
C ASN A 364 3.79 16.19 14.09
N LEU A 365 5.10 16.33 14.29
CA LEU A 365 5.97 15.25 14.73
C LEU A 365 6.35 15.48 16.19
N THR A 366 6.14 14.47 17.04
CA THR A 366 6.53 14.55 18.44
C THR A 366 8.07 14.53 18.55
N PRO A 367 8.69 15.42 19.34
CA PRO A 367 10.13 15.36 19.59
C PRO A 367 10.56 13.99 20.14
N GLY A 368 11.65 13.43 19.61
CA GLY A 368 12.16 12.13 20.04
C GLY A 368 11.41 10.91 19.49
N LEU A 369 10.43 11.09 18.61
CA LEU A 369 9.66 10.01 17.96
C LEU A 369 10.57 8.95 17.29
N PHE A 370 11.73 9.37 16.79
CA PHE A 370 12.69 8.50 16.10
C PHE A 370 13.93 8.14 16.92
N SER A 371 13.92 8.40 18.23
CA SER A 371 15.09 8.25 19.12
C SER A 371 15.76 6.86 19.07
N SER A 372 15.00 5.79 18.82
CA SER A 372 15.53 4.42 18.72
C SER A 372 15.82 3.94 17.29
N SER A 373 15.56 4.76 16.26
CA SER A 373 15.64 4.37 14.84
C SER A 373 16.97 4.81 14.21
N GLY A 374 18.10 4.56 14.88
CA GLY A 374 19.41 5.06 14.46
C GLY A 374 19.93 4.54 13.12
N LYS A 375 19.37 3.44 12.59
CA LYS A 375 19.71 2.91 11.26
C LYS A 375 18.92 3.53 10.12
N LEU A 376 17.90 4.33 10.42
CA LEU A 376 16.98 4.86 9.42
C LEU A 376 17.74 5.74 8.42
N ALA A 377 17.76 5.28 7.17
CA ALA A 377 18.47 5.92 6.07
C ALA A 377 17.54 6.76 5.19
N ARG A 378 16.26 6.36 5.08
CA ARG A 378 15.25 7.03 4.25
C ARG A 378 13.97 7.29 5.02
N LEU A 379 13.59 8.57 5.13
CA LEU A 379 12.35 9.03 5.77
C LEU A 379 11.50 9.81 4.76
N VAL A 380 10.30 9.29 4.50
CA VAL A 380 9.37 9.84 3.50
C VAL A 380 8.12 10.35 4.19
N LEU A 381 7.93 11.68 4.20
CA LEU A 381 6.85 12.40 4.88
C LEU A 381 6.13 13.40 3.95
N TYR A 382 6.31 13.27 2.64
CA TYR A 382 5.72 14.18 1.66
C TYR A 382 4.19 14.12 1.64
N ALA A 383 3.54 15.17 1.12
CA ALA A 383 2.09 15.22 0.98
C ALA A 383 1.34 14.92 2.30
N ASN A 384 1.85 15.44 3.41
CA ASN A 384 1.17 15.48 4.70
C ASN A 384 0.69 16.90 4.99
N GLY A 385 0.17 17.14 6.20
CA GLY A 385 -0.27 18.45 6.67
C GLY A 385 0.72 19.11 7.64
N ILE A 386 2.04 18.83 7.54
CA ILE A 386 3.00 19.26 8.56
C ILE A 386 3.20 20.78 8.48
N GLU A 387 2.92 21.50 9.57
CA GLU A 387 2.97 22.98 9.61
C GLU A 387 4.28 23.54 10.16
N SER A 388 4.85 22.86 11.16
CA SER A 388 6.11 23.29 11.80
C SER A 388 6.93 22.10 12.26
N LEU A 389 8.25 22.29 12.30
CA LEU A 389 9.21 21.29 12.79
C LEU A 389 9.98 21.87 13.98
N SER A 390 9.75 21.27 15.15
CA SER A 390 10.35 21.66 16.41
C SER A 390 11.73 21.03 16.62
N ARG A 391 12.47 21.52 17.63
CA ARG A 391 13.74 20.93 18.05
C ARG A 391 13.54 19.45 18.42
N GLY A 392 14.43 18.59 17.94
CA GLY A 392 14.39 17.16 18.23
C GLY A 392 13.33 16.36 17.46
N ALA A 393 12.66 16.95 16.46
CA ALA A 393 11.76 16.22 15.57
C ALA A 393 12.47 15.07 14.81
N PHE A 394 13.78 15.22 14.56
CA PHE A 394 14.63 14.20 13.93
C PHE A 394 15.71 13.65 14.86
N HIS A 395 15.53 13.80 16.17
CA HIS A 395 16.50 13.31 17.15
C HIS A 395 16.70 11.80 17.04
N GLY A 396 17.96 11.36 17.04
CA GLY A 396 18.35 9.95 16.91
C GLY A 396 18.59 9.47 15.46
N LEU A 397 18.32 10.29 14.45
CA LEU A 397 18.44 9.93 13.03
C LEU A 397 19.85 10.14 12.44
N SER A 398 20.87 9.60 13.11
CA SER A 398 22.28 9.83 12.75
C SER A 398 22.68 9.25 11.39
N ASN A 399 22.03 8.19 10.93
CA ASN A 399 22.30 7.54 9.64
C ASN A 399 21.40 8.02 8.49
N LEU A 400 20.58 9.05 8.71
CA LEU A 400 19.61 9.51 7.73
C LEU A 400 20.30 10.14 6.53
N THR A 401 20.04 9.59 5.34
CA THR A 401 20.61 10.06 4.07
C THR A 401 19.59 10.79 3.21
N SER A 402 18.31 10.43 3.31
CA SER A 402 17.26 10.96 2.44
C SER A 402 16.01 11.35 3.23
N LEU A 403 15.64 12.63 3.16
CA LEU A 403 14.49 13.20 3.82
C LEU A 403 13.56 13.88 2.81
N PHE A 404 12.32 13.39 2.73
CA PHE A 404 11.30 13.90 1.82
C PHE A 404 10.18 14.59 2.59
N LEU A 405 10.10 15.91 2.51
CA LEU A 405 9.12 16.77 3.19
C LEU A 405 8.34 17.64 2.20
N HIS A 406 8.44 17.36 0.90
CA HIS A 406 7.76 18.15 -0.12
C HIS A 406 6.24 18.08 0.00
N SER A 407 5.54 19.09 -0.53
CA SER A 407 4.08 19.13 -0.55
C SER A 407 3.44 19.08 0.86
N ASN A 408 4.08 19.70 1.86
CA ASN A 408 3.53 19.87 3.20
C ASN A 408 3.03 21.31 3.41
N HIS A 409 2.77 21.69 4.65
CA HIS A 409 2.34 23.03 5.03
C HIS A 409 3.41 23.79 5.82
N LEU A 410 4.70 23.45 5.64
CA LEU A 410 5.77 23.94 6.48
C LEU A 410 5.94 25.46 6.37
N ARG A 411 5.84 26.16 7.50
CA ARG A 411 6.07 27.60 7.64
C ARG A 411 7.30 27.93 8.48
N ILE A 412 7.53 27.15 9.53
CA ILE A 412 8.58 27.42 10.54
C ILE A 412 9.37 26.14 10.80
N MET A 413 10.69 26.27 10.79
CA MET A 413 11.62 25.21 11.17
C MET A 413 12.53 25.72 12.28
N HIS A 414 12.85 24.86 13.25
CA HIS A 414 13.79 25.22 14.31
C HIS A 414 15.23 25.33 13.77
N PRO A 415 16.07 26.30 14.23
CA PRO A 415 17.44 26.46 13.73
C PRO A 415 18.34 25.24 13.94
N GLU A 416 18.08 24.45 14.97
CA GLU A 416 18.86 23.26 15.33
C GLU A 416 18.27 21.94 14.79
N LEU A 417 17.36 22.00 13.81
CA LEU A 417 16.59 20.83 13.36
C LEU A 417 17.45 19.67 12.83
N PHE A 418 18.55 19.99 12.13
CA PHE A 418 19.40 18.99 11.47
C PHE A 418 20.70 18.67 12.22
N GLN A 419 20.83 19.07 13.49
CA GLN A 419 22.04 18.77 14.28
C GLN A 419 22.29 17.27 14.43
N ASP A 420 21.22 16.47 14.56
CA ASP A 420 21.29 15.02 14.74
C ASP A 420 21.28 14.24 13.42
N THR A 421 21.35 14.90 12.26
CA THR A 421 21.29 14.28 10.93
C THR A 421 22.49 14.67 10.04
N PRO A 422 23.75 14.48 10.46
CA PRO A 422 24.92 14.98 9.73
C PRO A 422 25.18 14.28 8.37
N ASN A 423 24.62 13.08 8.17
CA ASN A 423 24.81 12.26 6.97
C ASN A 423 23.77 12.53 5.86
N LEU A 424 22.98 13.59 5.99
CA LEU A 424 21.89 13.89 5.06
C LEU A 424 22.43 14.30 3.68
N ARG A 425 22.09 13.50 2.66
CA ARG A 425 22.48 13.72 1.26
C ARG A 425 21.35 14.30 0.42
N LYS A 426 20.10 13.90 0.67
CA LYS A 426 18.94 14.32 -0.11
C LYS A 426 17.90 14.98 0.79
N LEU A 427 17.58 16.24 0.51
CA LEU A 427 16.57 17.01 1.23
C LEU A 427 15.58 17.64 0.24
N GLN A 428 14.32 17.23 0.34
CA GLN A 428 13.24 17.72 -0.51
C GLN A 428 12.23 18.52 0.31
N LEU A 429 12.17 19.83 0.07
CA LEU A 429 11.31 20.80 0.77
C LEU A 429 10.41 21.56 -0.20
N GLU A 430 10.33 21.14 -1.46
CA GLU A 430 9.56 21.82 -2.49
C GLU A 430 8.04 21.82 -2.19
N SER A 431 7.34 22.84 -2.68
CA SER A 431 5.89 22.99 -2.48
C SER A 431 5.51 23.04 -1.00
N ASN A 432 6.12 23.95 -0.25
CA ASN A 432 5.79 24.27 1.14
C ASN A 432 5.48 25.78 1.25
N TYR A 433 5.31 26.30 2.47
CA TYR A 433 5.03 27.72 2.74
C TYR A 433 6.21 28.41 3.44
N LEU A 434 7.44 27.99 3.15
CA LEU A 434 8.63 28.60 3.73
C LEU A 434 8.85 29.99 3.14
N SER A 435 8.84 31.01 4.00
CA SER A 435 9.18 32.39 3.61
C SER A 435 10.66 32.70 3.81
N SER A 436 11.31 32.10 4.81
CA SER A 436 12.74 32.24 5.07
C SER A 436 13.30 30.94 5.66
N MET A 437 14.62 30.79 5.60
CA MET A 437 15.35 29.71 6.28
C MET A 437 16.00 30.26 7.55
N PRO A 438 15.89 29.58 8.70
CA PRO A 438 16.60 29.98 9.90
C PRO A 438 18.12 30.01 9.67
N PRO A 439 18.84 30.97 10.28
CA PRO A 439 20.29 31.01 10.19
C PRO A 439 20.92 29.71 10.70
N ARG A 440 22.00 29.27 10.05
CA ARG A 440 22.83 28.10 10.42
C ARG A 440 22.15 26.74 10.39
N ILE A 441 20.87 26.64 9.98
CA ILE A 441 20.14 25.37 9.96
C ILE A 441 20.78 24.31 9.07
N LEU A 442 21.49 24.73 8.00
CA LEU A 442 22.16 23.84 7.06
C LEU A 442 23.66 23.65 7.35
N ASP A 443 24.20 24.26 8.41
CA ASP A 443 25.64 24.17 8.75
C ASP A 443 26.03 22.73 9.16
N ALA A 444 25.09 21.98 9.74
CA ALA A 444 25.28 20.60 10.18
C ALA A 444 25.24 19.57 9.03
N VAL A 445 24.70 19.95 7.87
CA VAL A 445 24.42 19.05 6.72
C VAL A 445 25.27 19.43 5.51
N GLN A 446 26.59 19.36 5.67
CA GLN A 446 27.56 19.72 4.63
C GLN A 446 27.66 18.68 3.51
N SER A 447 27.14 17.46 3.75
CA SER A 447 27.15 16.33 2.82
C SER A 447 25.98 16.32 1.82
N ILE A 448 25.15 17.36 1.77
CA ILE A 448 23.98 17.42 0.88
C ILE A 448 24.41 17.38 -0.58
N GLU A 449 23.88 16.38 -1.29
CA GLU A 449 24.00 16.16 -2.72
C GLU A 449 22.78 16.70 -3.47
N GLN A 450 21.57 16.58 -2.94
CA GLN A 450 20.34 17.01 -3.60
C GLN A 450 19.51 17.87 -2.64
N LEU A 451 19.19 19.10 -3.06
CA LEU A 451 18.40 20.04 -2.27
C LEU A 451 17.32 20.67 -3.14
N ARG A 452 16.05 20.36 -2.87
CA ARG A 452 14.92 20.95 -3.61
C ARG A 452 14.17 21.95 -2.74
N LEU A 453 14.14 23.21 -3.20
CA LEU A 453 13.53 24.35 -2.49
C LEU A 453 12.42 25.04 -3.31
N ALA A 454 12.12 24.50 -4.49
CA ALA A 454 11.18 25.10 -5.43
C ALA A 454 9.78 25.27 -4.85
N ARG A 455 8.99 26.20 -5.41
CA ARG A 455 7.58 26.42 -5.02
C ARG A 455 7.40 26.70 -3.52
N ASN A 456 8.27 27.54 -2.96
CA ASN A 456 8.11 28.14 -1.64
C ASN A 456 8.03 29.67 -1.79
N PRO A 457 7.23 30.38 -0.97
CA PRO A 457 7.06 31.82 -1.05
C PRO A 457 8.23 32.59 -0.42
N TRP A 458 9.46 32.40 -0.93
CA TRP A 458 10.67 33.01 -0.37
C TRP A 458 10.59 34.54 -0.32
N HIS A 459 10.74 35.10 0.87
CA HIS A 459 10.87 36.53 1.12
C HIS A 459 12.35 36.91 1.12
N CYS A 460 12.77 37.66 0.12
CA CYS A 460 14.17 37.96 -0.16
C CYS A 460 14.57 39.30 0.43
N ASP A 461 14.76 39.31 1.74
CA ASP A 461 15.34 40.41 2.52
C ASP A 461 16.66 39.97 3.15
N CYS A 462 17.15 40.73 4.13
CA CYS A 462 18.40 40.40 4.80
C CYS A 462 18.35 39.08 5.59
N ALA A 463 17.17 38.55 5.95
CA ALA A 463 17.06 37.22 6.56
C ALA A 463 17.35 36.09 5.55
N ALA A 464 17.12 36.32 4.26
CA ALA A 464 17.44 35.36 3.21
C ALA A 464 18.94 35.31 2.86
N SER A 465 19.74 36.27 3.35
CA SER A 465 21.20 36.36 3.08
C SER A 465 21.95 35.07 3.44
N TYR A 466 21.61 34.44 4.57
CA TYR A 466 22.20 33.17 4.98
C TYR A 466 21.99 32.08 3.91
N LEU A 467 20.75 31.90 3.46
CA LEU A 467 20.41 30.86 2.48
C LEU A 467 21.04 31.16 1.12
N ALA A 468 21.01 32.41 0.67
CA ALA A 468 21.63 32.83 -0.59
C ALA A 468 23.15 32.55 -0.59
N MET A 469 23.86 32.98 0.46
CA MET A 469 25.31 32.76 0.60
C MET A 469 25.65 31.28 0.74
N TRP A 470 24.86 30.51 1.49
CA TRP A 470 25.06 29.07 1.64
C TRP A 470 24.89 28.35 0.30
N LEU A 471 23.84 28.68 -0.47
CA LEU A 471 23.59 28.11 -1.79
C LEU A 471 24.73 28.44 -2.76
N GLN A 472 25.22 29.68 -2.78
CA GLN A 472 26.34 30.10 -3.63
C GLN A 472 27.61 29.33 -3.30
N ARG A 473 27.96 29.23 -2.01
CA ARG A 473 29.15 28.48 -1.57
C ARG A 473 29.09 27.03 -2.02
N MET A 474 27.94 26.37 -1.82
CA MET A 474 27.76 24.97 -2.18
C MET A 474 27.74 24.75 -3.70
N TYR A 475 27.14 25.66 -4.46
CA TYR A 475 27.15 25.65 -5.92
C TYR A 475 28.58 25.77 -6.46
N LEU A 476 29.36 26.75 -5.99
CA LEU A 476 30.74 26.97 -6.42
C LEU A 476 31.66 25.78 -6.08
N ALA A 477 31.50 25.20 -4.88
CA ALA A 477 32.25 24.00 -4.51
C ALA A 477 32.00 22.82 -5.47
N ARG A 478 30.81 22.77 -6.07
CA ARG A 478 30.42 21.71 -7.01
C ARG A 478 30.93 21.95 -8.42
N VAL A 479 30.81 23.19 -8.91
CA VAL A 479 31.32 23.59 -10.24
C VAL A 479 32.83 23.41 -10.33
N ASN A 480 33.58 23.75 -9.28
CA ASN A 480 35.03 23.57 -9.25
C ASN A 480 35.48 22.10 -9.16
N GLY A 481 34.57 21.17 -8.84
CA GLY A 481 34.87 19.74 -8.71
C GLY A 481 34.64 18.91 -10.00
N THR A 482 34.04 19.49 -11.03
CA THR A 482 33.65 18.78 -12.26
C THR A 482 34.50 19.24 -13.45
N ASN A 483 35.42 18.40 -13.93
CA ASN A 483 36.24 18.63 -15.13
C ASN A 483 35.58 18.16 -16.45
N SER A 484 34.28 17.87 -16.46
CA SER A 484 33.57 17.38 -17.64
C SER A 484 32.34 18.23 -17.98
N THR A 485 32.21 18.54 -19.27
CA THR A 485 31.07 19.20 -19.93
C THR A 485 29.85 18.29 -20.09
N GLU A 486 29.66 17.33 -19.18
CA GLU A 486 28.40 16.60 -19.10
C GLU A 486 27.43 17.36 -18.22
N ASP A 487 26.22 17.49 -18.72
CA ASP A 487 25.06 18.25 -18.24
C ASP A 487 24.59 17.75 -16.85
N LEU A 488 25.44 17.94 -15.84
CA LEU A 488 25.23 17.50 -14.47
C LEU A 488 24.09 18.31 -13.85
N GLY A 489 23.28 17.66 -13.01
CA GLY A 489 22.07 18.17 -12.32
C GLY A 489 22.25 19.37 -11.38
N VAL A 490 23.11 20.32 -11.75
CA VAL A 490 23.26 21.68 -11.26
C VAL A 490 21.90 22.42 -11.23
N TRP A 491 20.97 22.06 -12.12
CA TRP A 491 19.58 22.54 -12.11
C TRP A 491 18.66 21.88 -11.07
N GLU A 492 19.15 20.96 -10.24
CA GLU A 492 18.39 20.40 -9.11
C GLU A 492 18.87 20.89 -7.74
N PHE A 493 20.08 21.44 -7.62
CA PHE A 493 20.63 21.86 -6.34
C PHE A 493 20.24 23.30 -6.00
N GLY A 494 19.25 23.47 -5.12
CA GLY A 494 18.71 24.77 -4.72
C GLY A 494 17.95 25.51 -5.83
N ALA A 495 17.93 24.95 -7.04
CA ALA A 495 17.21 25.48 -8.17
C ALA A 495 15.70 25.55 -7.87
N GLY A 496 15.09 26.66 -8.27
CA GLY A 496 13.69 26.95 -8.01
C GLY A 496 13.41 27.71 -6.72
N ALA A 497 14.42 28.01 -5.89
CA ALA A 497 14.30 29.01 -4.81
C ALA A 497 14.18 30.42 -5.41
N VAL A 498 12.98 30.77 -5.86
CA VAL A 498 12.65 32.04 -6.49
C VAL A 498 12.00 32.97 -5.47
N CYS A 499 12.48 34.20 -5.41
CA CYS A 499 11.93 35.25 -4.57
C CYS A 499 10.48 35.55 -4.97
N ARG A 500 9.57 35.57 -4.01
CA ARG A 500 8.22 36.09 -4.18
C ARG A 500 8.19 37.61 -4.12
N GLY A 501 9.12 38.21 -3.38
CA GLY A 501 9.28 39.65 -3.17
C GLY A 501 10.33 39.89 -2.08
N PRO A 502 10.49 41.14 -1.60
CA PRO A 502 9.73 42.34 -1.96
C PRO A 502 10.17 43.00 -3.29
N GLY A 503 9.23 43.71 -3.93
CA GLY A 503 9.50 44.62 -5.06
C GLY A 503 10.25 43.98 -6.24
N ILE A 504 11.33 44.64 -6.68
CA ILE A 504 12.16 44.25 -7.83
C ILE A 504 12.92 42.92 -7.65
N LEU A 505 12.95 42.38 -6.42
CA LEU A 505 13.57 41.08 -6.15
C LEU A 505 12.62 39.93 -6.51
N GLY A 506 11.32 40.19 -6.65
CA GLY A 506 10.34 39.19 -7.10
C GLY A 506 10.74 38.57 -8.44
N GLY A 507 10.70 37.23 -8.52
CA GLY A 507 11.09 36.47 -9.71
C GLY A 507 12.59 36.18 -9.82
N LYS A 508 13.46 36.83 -9.03
CA LYS A 508 14.90 36.52 -9.02
C LYS A 508 15.18 35.21 -8.26
N LEU A 509 16.20 34.48 -8.69
CA LEU A 509 16.70 33.28 -8.00
C LEU A 509 17.58 33.67 -6.81
N LEU A 510 17.32 33.12 -5.63
CA LEU A 510 18.10 33.36 -4.41
C LEU A 510 19.59 33.08 -4.59
N LEU A 511 19.93 32.04 -5.34
CA LEU A 511 21.32 31.68 -5.66
C LEU A 511 22.09 32.81 -6.36
N ARG A 512 21.41 33.73 -7.07
CA ARG A 512 22.05 34.82 -7.82
C ARG A 512 22.12 36.15 -7.07
N LEU A 513 21.50 36.25 -5.89
CA LEU A 513 21.42 37.49 -5.14
C LEU A 513 22.63 37.67 -4.23
N THR A 514 23.17 38.88 -4.20
CA THR A 514 24.30 39.26 -3.34
C THR A 514 23.84 39.78 -1.98
N PHE A 515 24.77 39.84 -1.02
CA PHE A 515 24.51 40.47 0.28
C PHE A 515 24.04 41.93 0.13
N HIS A 516 24.66 42.70 -0.77
CA HIS A 516 24.30 44.10 -1.03
C HIS A 516 22.84 44.20 -1.53
N GLU A 517 22.44 43.37 -2.49
CA GLU A 517 21.06 43.37 -3.00
C GLU A 517 20.00 42.96 -1.98
N LEU A 518 20.35 42.09 -1.03
CA LEU A 518 19.43 41.60 0.01
C LEU A 518 19.37 42.51 1.24
N CYS A 519 20.48 43.15 1.61
CA CYS A 519 20.64 43.86 2.89
C CYS A 519 20.87 45.37 2.75
N GLU A 520 21.42 45.86 1.64
CA GLU A 520 21.70 47.29 1.46
C GLU A 520 20.58 47.98 0.66
N GLY A 521 20.14 49.14 1.15
CA GLY A 521 19.39 50.10 0.34
C GLY A 521 17.91 50.26 0.60
N GLN A 522 17.11 49.27 1.05
CA GLN A 522 15.67 49.51 1.33
C GLN A 522 14.96 48.74 2.46
N TRP A 523 15.60 47.86 3.24
CA TRP A 523 14.89 47.19 4.38
C TRP A 523 15.69 47.03 5.68
N ALA A 524 16.87 47.65 5.79
CA ALA A 524 17.64 47.72 7.03
C ALA A 524 16.90 48.48 8.17
N SER A 525 15.83 49.22 7.85
CA SER A 525 14.98 49.96 8.78
C SER A 525 13.76 49.19 9.31
N MET A 526 13.52 47.93 8.92
CA MET A 526 12.38 47.12 9.41
C MET A 526 12.76 46.02 10.41
N ARG A 527 13.78 46.24 11.26
CA ARG A 527 13.93 45.44 12.48
C ARG A 527 12.73 45.72 13.41
N GLY A 528 11.72 44.84 13.42
CA GLY A 528 10.68 44.81 14.47
C GLY A 528 9.23 45.02 14.06
N LEU A 529 8.88 45.04 12.77
CA LEU A 529 7.47 45.09 12.37
C LEU A 529 6.90 43.69 12.13
N VAL A 530 5.88 43.32 12.90
CA VAL A 530 5.04 42.13 12.68
C VAL A 530 4.41 42.25 11.28
N PRO A 531 4.43 41.21 10.43
CA PRO A 531 3.83 41.28 9.10
C PRO A 531 2.32 41.54 9.23
N ARG A 532 1.85 42.68 8.72
CA ARG A 532 0.42 42.94 8.54
C ARG A 532 -0.06 42.13 7.34
N LEU A 533 -0.89 41.12 7.61
CA LEU A 533 -1.73 40.50 6.59
C LEU A 533 -2.63 41.59 5.97
N PRO A 534 -2.90 41.58 4.65
CA PRO A 534 -3.81 42.53 4.04
C PRO A 534 -5.22 42.34 4.62
N VAL A 535 -5.78 43.43 5.15
CA VAL A 535 -7.21 43.51 5.49
C VAL A 535 -7.96 43.77 4.20
N ASP A 536 -8.39 42.71 3.53
CA ASP A 536 -9.53 42.81 2.62
C ASP A 536 -10.77 42.45 3.42
N LEU A 537 -11.46 43.47 3.94
CA LEU A 537 -12.93 43.58 3.95
C LEU A 537 -13.33 44.86 4.69
N VAL A 538 -13.37 45.99 3.99
CA VAL A 538 -14.38 47.04 4.23
C VAL A 538 -14.74 47.69 2.90
N ALA A 539 -15.94 47.37 2.38
CA ALA A 539 -16.89 48.37 1.85
C ALA A 539 -18.22 47.71 1.39
N GLY A 540 -19.33 48.24 1.92
CA GLY A 540 -20.72 48.04 1.47
C GLY A 540 -21.43 46.93 2.24
N ILE A 541 -22.42 47.19 3.11
CA ILE A 541 -23.66 47.98 2.97
C ILE A 541 -24.07 48.36 4.42
N GLY A 542 -24.21 49.64 4.82
CA GLY A 542 -25.44 50.45 4.71
C GLY A 542 -26.61 49.81 5.47
N GLY A 543 -26.85 50.09 6.76
CA GLY A 543 -27.65 51.23 7.21
C GLY A 543 -28.78 50.74 8.13
N ASP A 544 -29.07 51.54 9.16
CA ASP A 544 -30.29 51.64 9.99
C ASP A 544 -30.80 50.39 10.75
N ASP A 545 -30.84 50.45 12.08
CA ASP A 545 -31.97 51.08 12.78
C ASP A 545 -31.77 51.12 14.31
N ALA A 546 -32.32 52.17 14.91
CA ALA A 546 -32.27 52.48 16.34
C ALA A 546 -33.55 52.05 17.06
N SER A 547 -33.41 51.42 18.23
CA SER A 547 -34.35 51.47 19.38
C SER A 547 -33.74 50.59 20.47
N GLY A 548 -33.47 51.02 21.71
CA GLY A 548 -34.32 51.79 22.61
C GLY A 548 -34.70 50.86 23.77
N GLY A 549 -34.39 51.24 25.02
CA GLY A 549 -34.92 50.52 26.19
C GLY A 549 -34.00 50.48 27.40
N ALA A 550 -34.20 51.44 28.31
CA ALA A 550 -33.62 51.52 29.64
C ALA A 550 -34.44 50.73 30.68
N SER A 551 -33.78 50.32 31.78
CA SER A 551 -34.26 50.05 33.16
C SER A 551 -33.49 48.84 33.70
N GLY A 552 -32.80 48.82 34.85
CA GLY A 552 -33.12 49.39 36.16
C GLY A 552 -33.27 48.21 37.14
N GLY A 553 -32.48 48.15 38.22
CA GLY A 553 -32.69 47.13 39.27
C GLY A 553 -31.49 46.83 40.15
N VAL A 554 -31.53 47.36 41.38
CA VAL A 554 -30.58 47.16 42.50
C VAL A 554 -31.12 46.08 43.45
N GLY A 555 -30.21 45.38 44.15
CA GLY A 555 -30.46 44.55 45.35
C GLY A 555 -29.91 43.14 45.16
N GLY A 556 -28.99 42.59 45.96
CA GLY A 556 -28.74 42.73 47.39
C GLY A 556 -28.82 41.31 47.99
N GLY A 557 -27.71 40.76 48.50
CA GLY A 557 -27.71 39.43 49.11
C GLY A 557 -26.32 38.93 49.47
N ALA A 558 -25.93 39.14 50.73
CA ALA A 558 -24.69 38.64 51.34
C ALA A 558 -24.83 37.18 51.80
N GLY A 559 -23.73 36.43 51.76
CA GLY A 559 -23.61 35.08 52.34
C GLY A 559 -22.13 34.69 52.45
N GLY A 560 -21.62 34.61 53.68
CA GLY A 560 -20.19 34.51 53.99
C GLY A 560 -19.56 33.12 53.73
N GLY A 561 -18.23 33.09 53.82
CA GLY A 561 -17.46 31.84 53.79
C GLY A 561 -15.99 32.07 53.49
N GLY A 562 -15.24 32.59 54.47
CA GLY A 562 -13.79 32.76 54.34
C GLY A 562 -13.02 31.44 54.47
N ARG A 563 -11.88 31.34 53.78
CA ARG A 563 -10.63 30.75 54.29
C ARG A 563 -9.44 31.19 53.44
N LYS A 564 -8.44 31.74 54.15
CA LYS A 564 -7.09 32.12 53.71
C LYS A 564 -6.20 30.89 53.50
N ALA A 565 -5.29 30.96 52.54
CA ALA A 565 -3.84 30.67 52.68
C ALA A 565 -3.19 30.88 51.30
N THR A 566 -2.56 32.04 51.02
CA THR A 566 -1.14 32.40 51.25
C THR A 566 -0.10 31.48 50.59
N TRP A 567 0.51 32.09 49.58
CA TRP A 567 1.81 31.84 48.98
C TRP A 567 2.94 31.77 50.00
N THR A 568 3.91 30.89 49.76
CA THR A 568 5.31 31.09 50.16
C THR A 568 6.23 30.50 49.09
N THR A 569 7.03 31.39 48.51
CA THR A 569 8.32 31.14 47.88
C THR A 569 9.33 30.68 48.93
N ASP A 570 10.21 29.73 48.60
CA ASP A 570 11.58 29.70 49.13
C ASP A 570 12.48 28.78 48.29
N ASN A 571 13.71 29.25 48.13
CA ASN A 571 14.90 28.65 47.51
C ASN A 571 16.07 29.22 48.36
N PRO A 572 17.32 28.69 48.41
CA PRO A 572 17.88 27.37 48.13
C PRO A 572 18.75 26.81 49.30
N GLY A 573 19.34 25.61 49.12
CA GLY A 573 20.75 25.36 49.50
C GLY A 573 21.08 24.25 50.51
N LEU A 574 22.00 23.36 50.09
CA LEU A 574 23.02 22.62 50.85
C LEU A 574 22.59 21.48 51.79
N ALA A 575 22.70 20.24 51.29
CA ALA A 575 23.64 19.20 51.75
C ALA A 575 23.54 17.96 50.84
#